data_AF-A0A959K8M4-F1
#
_entry.id   AF-A0A959K8M4-F1
#
_cell.length_a   1.000
_cell.length_b   1.000
_cell.length_c   1.000
_cell.angle_alpha   90.00
_cell.angle_beta   90.00
_cell.angle_gamma   90.00
#
_symmetry.space_group_name_H-M   'P 1'
#
loop_
_entity.id
_entity.type
_entity.pdbx_description
1 polymer ?
#
loop_
_entity_poly.entity_id
_entity_poly.type
_entity_poly.pdbx_seq_one_letter_code
_entity_poly.pdbx_strand_id
1 'polypeptide(L)'
;MTLKQLIKLEDKAKEVWVISPGLHYDTEVKDFSELVSVNLGEKTKYRYIVPASKDIEKNMKTYQKLYNVSDDEMEQNFLLLPDNEFVPFIMETAIYDASTECIACATPASEDGLGVIRFNAETSKKLAKDFKTLWKRYKRKNP
;
A
#
# COMPACT_ATOMS: atom_id res chain seq x y z
N MET A 1 -14.48 -2.49 9.02
CA MET A 1 -13.80 -3.77 9.34
C MET A 1 -12.85 -3.49 10.48
N THR A 2 -12.65 -4.43 11.41
CA THR A 2 -11.71 -4.22 12.54
C THR A 2 -10.27 -4.41 12.07
N LEU A 3 -9.31 -3.80 12.77
CA LEU A 3 -7.88 -4.02 12.53
C LEU A 3 -7.49 -5.52 12.56
N LYS A 4 -8.04 -6.29 13.51
CA LYS A 4 -7.81 -7.75 13.57
C LYS A 4 -8.30 -8.51 12.33
N GLN A 5 -9.38 -8.04 11.70
CA GLN A 5 -9.87 -8.64 10.46
C GLN A 5 -9.01 -8.25 9.26
N LEU A 6 -8.44 -7.04 9.25
CA LEU A 6 -7.50 -6.59 8.24
C LEU A 6 -6.21 -7.40 8.29
N ILE A 7 -5.64 -7.57 9.48
CA ILE A 7 -4.43 -8.39 9.70
C ILE A 7 -4.64 -9.81 9.12
N LYS A 8 -5.79 -10.44 9.40
CA LYS A 8 -6.12 -11.77 8.85
C LYS A 8 -6.34 -11.81 7.34
N LEU A 9 -6.73 -10.68 6.75
CA LEU A 9 -6.90 -10.57 5.31
C LEU A 9 -5.53 -10.48 4.65
N GLU A 10 -4.66 -9.63 5.20
CA GLU A 10 -3.33 -9.37 4.70
C GLU A 10 -2.39 -10.57 4.86
N ASP A 11 -2.46 -11.28 5.98
CA ASP A 11 -1.77 -12.57 6.25
C ASP A 11 -2.09 -13.66 5.20
N LYS A 12 -3.23 -13.56 4.50
CA LYS A 12 -3.62 -14.50 3.44
C LYS A 12 -3.38 -13.99 2.03
N ALA A 13 -3.08 -12.71 1.90
CA ALA A 13 -2.94 -12.05 0.62
C ALA A 13 -1.60 -12.43 -0.01
N LYS A 14 -1.60 -12.75 -1.30
CA LYS A 14 -0.37 -13.03 -2.06
C LYS A 14 0.26 -11.76 -2.62
N GLU A 15 -0.57 -10.74 -2.79
CA GLU A 15 -0.19 -9.42 -3.27
C GLU A 15 -0.96 -8.35 -2.50
N VAL A 16 -0.26 -7.26 -2.19
CA VAL A 16 -0.82 -6.10 -1.51
C VAL A 16 -0.37 -4.86 -2.27
N TRP A 17 -1.33 -4.13 -2.85
CA TRP A 17 -1.06 -2.86 -3.52
C TRP A 17 -1.52 -1.72 -2.63
N VAL A 18 -0.62 -0.81 -2.30
CA VAL A 18 -0.85 0.27 -1.35
C VAL A 18 -0.70 1.60 -2.05
N ILE A 19 -1.70 2.46 -1.90
CA ILE A 19 -1.61 3.88 -2.23
C ILE A 19 -1.46 4.60 -0.90
N SER A 20 -0.28 5.18 -0.65
CA SER A 20 0.02 5.80 0.63
C SER A 20 0.48 7.26 0.46
N PRO A 21 -0.26 8.23 1.02
CA PRO A 21 0.16 9.63 1.02
C PRO A 21 1.40 9.90 1.89
N GLY A 22 1.67 9.05 2.89
CA GLY A 22 2.70 9.31 3.91
C GLY A 22 3.60 8.12 4.26
N LEU A 23 3.28 6.91 3.82
CA LEU A 23 3.92 5.64 4.21
C LEU A 23 3.99 5.42 5.74
N HIS A 24 3.14 6.12 6.50
CA HIS A 24 3.20 6.19 7.95
C HIS A 24 2.82 4.87 8.63
N TYR A 25 1.76 4.20 8.18
CA TYR A 25 1.32 2.95 8.80
C TYR A 25 2.39 1.85 8.67
N ASP A 26 2.97 1.74 7.49
CA ASP A 26 4.00 0.73 7.19
C ASP A 26 5.39 1.07 7.77
N THR A 27 5.56 2.18 8.49
CA THR A 27 6.86 2.57 9.06
C THR A 27 6.81 2.94 10.54
N GLU A 28 5.73 3.56 11.00
CA GLU A 28 5.61 4.15 12.33
C GLU A 28 4.53 3.48 13.19
N VAL A 29 3.54 2.81 12.60
CA VAL A 29 2.49 2.10 13.35
C VAL A 29 2.89 0.65 13.58
N LYS A 30 3.25 0.33 14.83
CA LYS A 30 3.84 -0.97 15.22
C LYS A 30 3.08 -2.21 14.71
N ASP A 31 1.76 -2.23 14.86
CA ASP A 31 0.95 -3.39 14.47
C ASP A 31 1.01 -3.65 12.95
N PHE A 32 1.10 -2.59 12.14
CA PHE A 32 1.23 -2.68 10.69
C PHE A 32 2.66 -2.95 10.26
N SER A 33 3.65 -2.36 10.92
CA SER A 33 5.05 -2.61 10.56
C SER A 33 5.50 -4.05 10.86
N GLU A 34 5.01 -4.63 11.97
CA GLU A 34 5.22 -6.06 12.24
C GLU A 34 4.56 -6.94 11.16
N LEU A 35 3.37 -6.57 10.69
CA LEU A 35 2.65 -7.29 9.64
C LEU A 35 3.42 -7.27 8.30
N VAL A 36 3.88 -6.10 7.87
CA VAL A 36 4.70 -5.96 6.65
C VAL A 36 5.98 -6.78 6.75
N SER A 37 6.64 -6.76 7.91
CA SER A 37 7.86 -7.56 8.14
C SER A 37 7.62 -9.06 7.96
N VAL A 38 6.55 -9.59 8.55
CA VAL A 38 6.17 -11.00 8.41
C VAL A 38 5.86 -11.34 6.95
N ASN A 39 5.04 -10.53 6.29
CA ASN A 39 4.58 -10.80 4.93
C ASN A 39 5.70 -10.72 3.89
N LEU A 40 6.66 -9.80 4.05
CA LEU A 40 7.86 -9.77 3.22
C LEU A 40 8.68 -11.06 3.40
N GLY A 41 8.79 -11.57 4.63
CA GLY A 41 9.40 -12.87 4.92
C GLY A 41 8.68 -14.05 4.25
N GLU A 42 7.35 -13.97 4.13
CA GLU A 42 6.51 -14.96 3.44
C GLU A 42 6.40 -14.75 1.91
N LYS A 43 7.15 -13.79 1.36
CA LYS A 43 7.22 -13.45 -0.08
C LYS A 43 5.93 -12.87 -0.66
N THR A 44 5.09 -12.25 0.18
CA THR A 44 3.97 -11.43 -0.29
C THR A 44 4.48 -10.26 -1.12
N LYS A 45 3.84 -10.03 -2.28
CA LYS A 45 4.29 -9.00 -3.23
C LYS A 45 3.67 -7.66 -2.90
N TYR A 46 4.46 -6.74 -2.36
CA TYR A 46 4.03 -5.38 -2.11
C TYR A 46 4.32 -4.45 -3.30
N ARG A 47 3.37 -3.56 -3.57
CA ARG A 47 3.48 -2.49 -4.56
C ARG A 47 2.94 -1.19 -3.99
N TYR A 48 3.70 -0.12 -4.11
CA TYR A 48 3.43 1.15 -3.49
C TYR A 48 3.33 2.26 -4.52
N ILE A 49 2.24 3.03 -4.47
CA ILE A 49 2.13 4.33 -5.13
C ILE A 49 2.19 5.39 -4.04
N VAL A 50 3.18 6.28 -4.12
CA VAL A 50 3.45 7.32 -3.13
C VAL A 50 3.74 8.66 -3.83
N PRO A 51 3.52 9.82 -3.19
CA PRO A 51 3.87 11.11 -3.79
C PRO A 51 5.39 11.31 -3.85
N ALA A 52 5.85 12.05 -4.85
CA ALA A 52 7.26 12.38 -5.07
C ALA A 52 7.72 13.55 -4.18
N SER A 53 7.51 13.42 -2.87
CA SER A 53 7.83 14.44 -1.87
C SER A 53 9.09 14.08 -1.05
N LYS A 54 9.71 15.10 -0.43
CA LYS A 54 10.88 14.90 0.44
C LYS A 54 10.56 14.07 1.68
N ASP A 55 9.35 14.21 2.22
CA ASP A 55 8.91 13.46 3.39
C ASP A 55 8.76 11.97 3.05
N ILE A 56 8.21 11.65 1.86
CA ILE A 56 8.17 10.28 1.36
C ILE A 56 9.57 9.72 1.15
N GLU A 57 10.50 10.49 0.58
CA GLU A 57 11.88 10.01 0.39
C GLU A 57 12.52 9.60 1.73
N LYS A 58 12.28 10.37 2.79
CA LYS A 58 12.73 10.03 4.15
C LYS A 58 12.07 8.75 4.65
N ASN A 59 10.75 8.61 4.48
CA ASN A 59 10.00 7.45 4.96
C ASN A 59 10.34 6.18 4.17
N MET A 60 10.64 6.29 2.87
CA MET A 60 11.15 5.19 2.06
C MET A 60 12.52 4.71 2.55
N LYS A 61 13.42 5.62 2.97
CA LYS A 61 14.70 5.23 3.60
C LYS A 61 14.49 4.53 4.94
N THR A 62 13.48 4.93 5.71
CA THR A 62 13.09 4.23 6.94
C THR A 62 12.56 2.83 6.63
N TYR A 63 11.61 2.71 5.69
CA TYR A 63 11.06 1.45 5.22
C TYR A 63 12.17 0.48 4.78
N GLN A 64 13.08 0.97 3.93
CA GLN A 64 14.19 0.19 3.41
C GLN A 64 15.06 -0.40 4.52
N LYS A 65 15.41 0.41 5.53
CA LYS A 65 16.21 -0.03 6.67
C LYS A 65 15.45 -0.98 7.59
N LEU A 66 14.18 -0.68 7.85
CA LEU A 66 13.33 -1.44 8.77
C LEU A 66 13.12 -2.87 8.27
N TYR A 67 12.93 -3.03 6.96
CA TYR A 67 12.65 -4.32 6.33
C TYR A 67 13.85 -4.94 5.60
N ASN A 68 15.02 -4.30 5.68
CA ASN A 68 16.26 -4.74 5.02
C ASN A 68 16.07 -5.03 3.52
N VAL A 69 15.38 -4.12 2.83
CA VAL A 69 15.03 -4.22 1.40
C VAL A 69 16.15 -3.58 0.57
N SER A 70 16.54 -4.21 -0.53
CA SER A 70 17.58 -3.67 -1.43
C SER A 70 17.09 -2.49 -2.27
N ASP A 71 18.02 -1.70 -2.84
CA ASP A 71 17.65 -0.59 -3.74
C ASP A 71 16.85 -1.08 -4.97
N ASP A 72 17.22 -2.23 -5.53
CA ASP A 72 16.51 -2.84 -6.67
C ASP A 72 15.08 -3.22 -6.29
N GLU A 73 14.87 -3.76 -5.09
CA GLU A 73 13.53 -4.08 -4.59
C GLU A 73 12.74 -2.81 -4.30
N MET A 74 13.36 -1.76 -3.76
CA MET A 74 12.70 -0.46 -3.59
C MET A 74 12.26 0.10 -4.95
N GLU A 75 13.09 0.04 -5.99
CA GLU A 75 12.73 0.50 -7.33
C GLU A 75 11.60 -0.34 -7.95
N GLN A 76 11.59 -1.65 -7.71
CA GLN A 76 10.55 -2.55 -8.19
C GLN A 76 9.23 -2.38 -7.44
N ASN A 77 9.29 -2.11 -6.14
CA ASN A 77 8.13 -2.09 -5.25
C ASN A 77 7.48 -0.71 -5.20
N PHE A 78 8.21 0.39 -5.46
CA PHE A 78 7.69 1.75 -5.33
C PHE A 78 7.57 2.49 -6.67
N LEU A 79 6.48 3.23 -6.80
CA LEU A 79 6.21 4.18 -7.87
C LEU A 79 5.95 5.54 -7.22
N LEU A 80 6.88 6.47 -7.44
CA LEU A 80 6.74 7.87 -7.03
C LEU A 80 5.91 8.60 -8.10
N LEU A 81 4.75 9.13 -7.70
CA LEU A 81 3.90 9.97 -8.55
C LEU A 81 4.19 11.45 -8.31
N PRO A 82 4.18 12.28 -9.36
CA PRO A 82 4.15 13.73 -9.21
C PRO A 82 2.99 14.18 -8.29
N ASP A 83 3.25 15.14 -7.40
CA ASP A 83 2.28 15.58 -6.38
C ASP A 83 0.93 15.98 -6.97
N ASN A 84 0.92 16.65 -8.13
CA ASN A 84 -0.29 17.07 -8.83
C ASN A 84 -1.16 15.88 -9.32
N GLU A 85 -0.55 14.75 -9.62
CA GLU A 85 -1.26 13.52 -10.00
C GLU A 85 -1.65 12.68 -8.78
N PHE A 86 -1.06 12.96 -7.62
CA PHE A 86 -1.38 12.29 -6.36
C PHE A 86 -2.55 12.94 -5.61
N VAL A 87 -2.92 14.19 -5.91
CA VAL A 87 -4.04 14.95 -5.29
C VAL A 87 -5.33 14.13 -5.07
N PRO A 88 -5.77 13.25 -5.98
CA PRO A 88 -6.99 12.45 -5.76
C PRO A 88 -6.89 11.41 -4.62
N PHE A 89 -5.69 11.08 -4.16
CA PHE A 89 -5.42 10.04 -3.17
C PHE A 89 -5.18 10.64 -1.78
N ILE A 90 -6.28 10.97 -1.09
CA ILE A 90 -6.23 11.63 0.21
C ILE A 90 -6.05 10.61 1.35
N MET A 91 -6.57 9.39 1.17
CA MET A 91 -6.59 8.36 2.20
C MET A 91 -5.62 7.24 1.82
N GLU A 92 -4.96 6.66 2.82
CA GLU A 92 -4.18 5.45 2.58
C GLU A 92 -5.11 4.29 2.27
N THR A 93 -4.84 3.61 1.15
CA THR A 93 -5.68 2.53 0.63
C THR A 93 -4.83 1.33 0.29
N ALA A 94 -5.15 0.18 0.90
CA ALA A 94 -4.57 -1.12 0.58
C ALA A 94 -5.56 -1.94 -0.26
N ILE A 95 -5.05 -2.61 -1.29
CA ILE A 95 -5.80 -3.48 -2.20
C ILE A 95 -5.15 -4.86 -2.14
N TYR A 96 -5.86 -5.80 -1.52
CA TYR A 96 -5.44 -7.18 -1.33
C TYR A 96 -5.85 -8.02 -2.53
N ASP A 97 -4.95 -8.91 -2.99
CA ASP A 97 -5.19 -9.85 -4.10
C ASP A 97 -5.75 -9.17 -5.37
N ALA A 98 -5.18 -8.01 -5.68
CA ALA A 98 -5.65 -7.06 -6.69
C ALA A 98 -5.78 -7.64 -8.12
N SER A 99 -5.07 -8.72 -8.42
CA SER A 99 -5.11 -9.45 -9.69
C SER A 99 -6.21 -10.52 -9.76
N THR A 100 -6.89 -10.81 -8.64
CA THR A 100 -7.93 -11.85 -8.56
C THR A 100 -9.24 -11.29 -7.95
N GLU A 101 -9.73 -11.85 -6.84
CA GLU A 101 -10.87 -11.33 -6.09
C GLU A 101 -10.42 -10.24 -5.12
N CYS A 102 -10.21 -9.05 -5.67
CA CYS A 102 -9.60 -7.96 -4.92
C CYS A 102 -10.51 -7.43 -3.80
N ILE A 103 -9.90 -7.13 -2.65
CA ILE A 103 -10.55 -6.43 -1.55
C ILE A 103 -9.77 -5.15 -1.28
N ALA A 104 -10.42 -3.99 -1.39
CA ALA A 104 -9.81 -2.72 -1.03
C ALA A 104 -10.26 -2.26 0.35
N CYS A 105 -9.33 -1.76 1.15
CA CYS A 105 -9.56 -1.14 2.44
C CYS A 105 -8.85 0.20 2.52
N ALA A 106 -9.48 1.21 3.12
CA ALA A 106 -8.86 2.49 3.42
C ALA A 106 -8.81 2.75 4.91
N THR A 107 -7.81 3.50 5.34
CA THR A 107 -7.74 4.06 6.69
C THR A 107 -8.90 5.03 6.90
N PRO A 108 -9.48 5.15 8.10
CA PRO A 108 -10.53 6.13 8.36
C PRO A 108 -9.95 7.55 8.33
N ALA A 109 -10.78 8.55 8.04
CA ALA A 109 -10.36 9.95 8.06
C ALA A 109 -10.04 10.51 9.46
N SER A 110 -10.34 9.76 10.52
CA SER A 110 -10.09 10.11 11.93
C SER A 110 -9.29 9.00 12.62
N GLU A 111 -8.18 9.37 13.27
CA GLU A 111 -7.26 8.44 13.97
C GLU A 111 -7.89 7.75 15.19
N ASP A 112 -9.02 8.26 15.70
CA ASP A 112 -9.70 7.75 16.91
C ASP A 112 -10.41 6.39 16.73
N GLY A 113 -10.41 5.82 15.52
CA GLY A 113 -11.06 4.55 15.23
C GLY A 113 -10.08 3.52 14.68
N LEU A 114 -9.84 2.43 15.43
CA LEU A 114 -9.12 1.22 14.96
C LEU A 114 -9.88 0.44 13.85
N GLY A 115 -10.80 1.10 13.15
CA GLY A 115 -11.65 0.53 12.13
C GLY A 115 -11.23 1.00 10.75
N VAL A 116 -11.02 0.07 9.83
CA VAL A 116 -10.76 0.38 8.41
C VAL A 116 -12.05 0.32 7.60
N ILE A 117 -12.12 1.17 6.59
CA ILE A 117 -13.24 1.24 5.65
C ILE A 117 -13.00 0.18 4.58
N ARG A 118 -13.82 -0.88 4.58
CA ARG A 118 -13.80 -1.88 3.51
C ARG A 118 -14.72 -1.39 2.38
N PHE A 119 -14.18 -1.27 1.17
CA PHE A 119 -14.97 -0.92 0.00
C PHE A 119 -15.81 -2.11 -0.48
N ASN A 120 -16.88 -1.83 -1.22
CA ASN A 120 -17.64 -2.86 -1.91
C ASN A 120 -16.81 -3.48 -3.06
N ALA A 121 -17.30 -4.58 -3.62
CA ALA A 121 -16.57 -5.32 -4.66
C ALA A 121 -16.37 -4.50 -5.95
N GLU A 122 -17.34 -3.69 -6.34
CA GLU A 122 -17.26 -2.86 -7.55
C GLU A 122 -16.19 -1.78 -7.41
N THR A 123 -16.21 -1.06 -6.29
CA THR A 123 -15.21 -0.03 -5.96
C THR A 123 -13.82 -0.64 -5.82
N SER A 124 -13.69 -1.81 -5.18
CA SER A 124 -12.41 -2.51 -5.06
C SER A 124 -11.81 -2.84 -6.44
N LYS A 125 -12.62 -3.37 -7.36
CA LYS A 125 -12.19 -3.66 -8.74
C LYS A 125 -11.80 -2.40 -9.51
N LYS A 126 -12.55 -1.31 -9.32
CA LYS A 126 -12.22 -0.02 -9.92
C LYS A 126 -10.87 0.50 -9.41
N LEU A 127 -10.65 0.48 -8.10
CA LEU A 127 -9.38 0.90 -7.49
C LEU A 127 -8.19 0.06 -7.98
N ALA A 128 -8.34 -1.26 -8.06
CA ALA A 128 -7.30 -2.15 -8.61
C ALA A 128 -6.98 -1.81 -10.08
N LYS A 129 -8.02 -1.56 -10.89
CA LYS A 129 -7.85 -1.15 -12.30
C LYS A 129 -7.15 0.20 -12.42
N ASP A 130 -7.54 1.18 -11.61
CA ASP A 130 -6.96 2.52 -11.61
C ASP A 130 -5.48 2.46 -11.17
N PHE A 131 -5.17 1.71 -10.11
CA PHE A 131 -3.80 1.44 -9.65
C PHE A 131 -2.94 0.84 -10.77
N LYS A 132 -3.43 -0.24 -11.41
CA LYS A 132 -2.72 -0.90 -12.50
C LYS A 132 -2.51 0.00 -13.71
N THR A 133 -3.47 0.87 -14.00
CA THR A 133 -3.39 1.84 -15.11
C THR A 133 -2.29 2.87 -14.85
N LEU A 134 -2.25 3.44 -13.64
CA LEU A 134 -1.18 4.34 -13.22
C LEU A 134 0.17 3.62 -13.24
N TRP A 135 0.24 2.42 -12.66
CA TRP A 135 1.48 1.65 -12.64
C TRP A 135 2.06 1.43 -14.03
N LYS A 136 1.23 0.96 -14.97
CA LYS A 136 1.63 0.77 -16.37
C LYS A 136 2.06 2.06 -17.05
N ARG A 137 1.41 3.19 -16.74
CA ARG A 137 1.72 4.49 -17.36
C ARG A 137 3.16 4.92 -17.05
N TYR A 138 3.61 4.78 -15.80
CA TYR A 138 4.94 5.23 -15.38
C TYR A 138 6.01 4.14 -15.46
N LYS A 139 5.70 2.90 -15.05
CA LYS A 139 6.68 1.80 -14.99
C LYS A 139 6.71 0.93 -16.24
N ARG A 140 5.74 1.06 -17.16
CA ARG A 140 5.58 0.24 -18.38
C ARG A 140 5.53 -1.28 -18.15
N LYS A 141 5.25 -1.69 -16.91
CA LYS A 141 5.14 -3.08 -16.46
C LYS A 141 3.82 -3.29 -15.74
N ASN A 142 3.42 -4.55 -15.52
CA ASN A 142 2.37 -4.80 -14.54
C ASN A 142 2.95 -4.62 -13.12
N PRO A 143 2.15 -4.13 -12.16
CA PRO A 143 2.48 -4.25 -10.75
C PRO A 143 2.66 -5.73 -10.38
#